data_AF-A0A954XFD9-F1
#
_entry.id   AF-A0A954XFD9-F1
#
_cell.length_a   1.000
_cell.length_b   1.000
_cell.length_c   1.000
_cell.angle_alpha   90.00
_cell.angle_beta   90.00
_cell.angle_gamma   90.00
#
_symmetry.space_group_name_H-M   'P 1'
#
loop_
_entity.id
_entity.type
_entity.pdbx_description
1 polymer ?
#
loop_
_entity_poly.entity_id
_entity_poly.type
_entity_poly.pdbx_seq_one_letter_code
_entity_poly.pdbx_strand_id
1 'polypeptide(L)'
;MANTGETALEKPESGLRGLAANFRYDFLSGFLVFLIALPLCLGISLASGFPAIAGVFTAIVGALLTTFISNSELTIKGPAAGLIVIVVGAVTEFGFTGGQDPAADFQAYRMALAVGVAAGAIQILFGLFRAGALGDFFPTSAVHGMLAAIGVIIILKQLPVALGQSAKGEPLEILRDMPEKIAHMNPYIAVIGIVSLIILFLLPALKSRVKFLAMIPGPLVVLVVAVPLGMYFNLKEAHNYTFQGHEYELGEQFLVNVPYNMFKAITFPDFSALKTVAGWK
;
A
#
# COMPACT_ATOMS: atom_id res chain seq x y z
N MET A 1 0.55 -28.71 -42.51
CA MET A 1 1.02 -27.44 -41.94
C MET A 1 -0.11 -26.90 -41.08
N ALA A 2 0.09 -26.83 -39.77
CA ALA A 2 -0.96 -26.54 -38.80
C ALA A 2 -1.38 -25.07 -38.86
N ASN A 3 -2.69 -24.85 -38.92
CA ASN A 3 -3.37 -23.56 -38.89
C ASN A 3 -3.33 -23.04 -37.44
N THR A 4 -2.37 -22.18 -37.11
CA THR A 4 -2.38 -21.43 -35.84
C THR A 4 -3.40 -20.30 -35.98
N GLY A 5 -4.67 -20.62 -35.72
CA GLY A 5 -5.73 -19.62 -35.56
C GLY A 5 -5.46 -18.79 -34.31
N GLU A 6 -4.79 -17.67 -34.48
CA GLU A 6 -4.90 -16.56 -33.53
C GLU A 6 -6.34 -16.07 -33.61
N THR A 7 -7.15 -16.52 -32.65
CA THR A 7 -8.47 -15.94 -32.41
C THR A 7 -8.23 -14.49 -32.00
N ALA A 8 -8.58 -13.54 -32.87
CA ALA A 8 -8.57 -12.13 -32.53
C ALA A 8 -9.38 -11.97 -31.24
N LEU A 9 -8.74 -11.50 -30.17
CA LEU A 9 -9.41 -11.22 -28.91
C LEU A 9 -10.43 -10.11 -29.18
N GLU A 10 -11.70 -10.50 -29.34
CA GLU A 10 -12.80 -9.58 -29.57
C GLU A 10 -12.94 -8.70 -28.33
N LYS A 11 -12.88 -7.37 -28.52
CA LYS A 11 -13.01 -6.43 -27.40
C LYS A 11 -14.42 -6.59 -26.81
N PRO A 12 -14.57 -6.92 -25.51
CA PRO A 12 -15.89 -7.08 -24.92
C PRO A 12 -16.69 -5.78 -25.08
N GLU A 13 -18.00 -5.92 -25.32
CA GLU A 13 -18.89 -4.75 -25.40
C GLU A 13 -18.84 -3.96 -24.08
N SER A 14 -18.94 -2.64 -24.16
CA SER A 14 -18.97 -1.77 -22.98
C SER A 14 -20.38 -1.66 -22.38
N GLY A 15 -20.48 -1.35 -21.08
CA GLY A 15 -21.75 -1.04 -20.41
C GLY A 15 -22.54 -2.28 -19.97
N LEU A 16 -23.86 -2.13 -19.82
CA LEU A 16 -24.72 -3.17 -19.22
C LEU A 16 -24.76 -4.47 -20.03
N ARG A 17 -24.65 -4.39 -21.36
CA ARG A 17 -24.60 -5.57 -22.25
C ARG A 17 -23.30 -6.36 -22.05
N GLY A 18 -22.18 -5.65 -22.01
CA GLY A 18 -20.87 -6.21 -21.66
C GLY A 18 -20.85 -6.88 -20.30
N LEU A 19 -21.39 -6.19 -19.29
CA LEU A 19 -21.48 -6.71 -17.93
C LEU A 19 -22.35 -7.97 -17.86
N ALA A 20 -23.50 -8.00 -18.53
CA ALA A 20 -24.37 -9.17 -18.55
C ALA A 20 -23.70 -10.37 -19.26
N ALA A 21 -22.97 -10.11 -20.35
CA ALA A 21 -22.25 -11.14 -21.10
C ALA A 21 -21.06 -11.71 -20.30
N ASN A 22 -20.36 -10.88 -19.53
CA ASN A 22 -19.12 -11.25 -18.83
C ASN A 22 -19.26 -11.36 -17.30
N PHE A 23 -20.48 -11.27 -16.76
CA PHE A 23 -20.74 -11.17 -15.31
C PHE A 23 -19.97 -12.20 -14.46
N ARG A 24 -19.92 -13.46 -14.91
CA ARG A 24 -19.22 -14.52 -14.19
C ARG A 24 -17.71 -14.28 -14.11
N TYR A 25 -17.11 -13.82 -15.21
CA TYR A 25 -15.69 -13.54 -15.29
C TYR A 25 -15.33 -12.27 -14.52
N ASP A 26 -16.15 -11.23 -14.65
CA ASP A 26 -15.96 -9.95 -13.95
C ASP A 26 -16.15 -10.09 -12.44
N PHE A 27 -17.15 -10.87 -12.01
CA PHE A 27 -17.39 -11.12 -10.59
C PHE A 27 -16.24 -11.91 -9.95
N LEU A 28 -15.78 -12.99 -10.60
CA LEU A 28 -14.68 -13.80 -10.08
C LEU A 28 -13.37 -12.99 -10.07
N SER A 29 -13.10 -12.25 -11.14
CA SER A 29 -11.90 -11.40 -11.23
C SER A 29 -11.95 -10.28 -10.21
N GLY A 30 -13.08 -9.61 -10.05
CA GLY A 30 -13.30 -8.57 -9.03
C GLY A 30 -13.10 -9.11 -7.61
N PHE A 31 -13.59 -10.31 -7.31
CA PHE A 31 -13.39 -10.96 -6.02
C PHE A 31 -11.90 -11.28 -5.76
N LEU A 32 -11.19 -11.84 -6.75
CA LEU A 32 -9.76 -12.14 -6.63
C LEU A 32 -8.94 -10.85 -6.47
N VAL A 33 -9.26 -9.82 -7.26
CA VAL A 33 -8.63 -8.49 -7.16
C VAL A 33 -8.87 -7.88 -5.79
N PHE A 34 -10.09 -7.96 -5.26
CA PHE A 34 -10.41 -7.50 -3.90
C PHE A 34 -9.53 -8.17 -2.84
N LEU A 35 -9.39 -9.50 -2.91
CA LEU A 35 -8.55 -10.25 -1.98
C LEU A 35 -7.07 -9.84 -2.04
N ILE A 36 -6.57 -9.46 -3.21
CA ILE A 36 -5.21 -8.92 -3.40
C ILE A 36 -5.12 -7.48 -2.90
N ALA A 37 -6.11 -6.67 -3.24
CA ALA A 37 -6.10 -5.23 -3.02
C ALA A 37 -6.20 -4.89 -1.55
N LEU A 38 -6.96 -5.64 -0.75
CA LEU A 38 -7.16 -5.36 0.67
C LEU A 38 -5.84 -5.27 1.46
N PRO A 39 -4.95 -6.30 1.49
CA PRO A 39 -3.67 -6.18 2.19
C PRO A 39 -2.75 -5.13 1.57
N LEU A 40 -2.78 -4.98 0.24
CA LEU A 40 -1.98 -3.98 -0.45
C LEU A 40 -2.38 -2.56 -0.04
N CYS A 41 -3.67 -2.26 0.07
CA CYS A 41 -4.19 -0.95 0.48
C CYS A 41 -3.81 -0.63 1.93
N LEU A 42 -3.91 -1.60 2.83
CA LEU A 42 -3.49 -1.44 4.23
C LEU A 42 -1.99 -1.14 4.30
N GLY A 43 -1.16 -1.92 3.60
CA GLY A 43 0.28 -1.74 3.56
C GLY A 43 0.72 -0.41 2.97
N ILE A 44 0.14 0.00 1.83
CA ILE A 44 0.44 1.29 1.19
C ILE A 44 0.05 2.46 2.11
N SER A 45 -1.11 2.39 2.77
CA SER A 45 -1.56 3.43 3.70
C SER A 45 -0.62 3.58 4.90
N LEU A 46 -0.25 2.46 5.54
CA LEU A 46 0.71 2.46 6.65
C LEU A 46 2.08 2.96 6.23
N ALA A 47 2.57 2.53 5.07
CA ALA A 47 3.82 3.03 4.51
C ALA A 47 3.76 4.54 4.21
N SER A 48 2.56 5.08 3.99
CA SER A 48 2.30 6.50 3.75
C SER A 48 2.21 7.34 5.04
N GLY A 49 2.36 6.72 6.22
CA GLY A 49 2.17 7.37 7.53
C GLY A 49 0.70 7.63 7.87
N PHE A 50 -0.23 7.05 7.12
CA PHE A 50 -1.67 7.22 7.30
C PHE A 50 -2.24 6.05 8.10
N PRO A 51 -3.40 6.22 8.76
CA PRO A 51 -4.14 5.10 9.34
C PRO A 51 -4.41 4.02 8.27
N ALA A 52 -4.26 2.74 8.61
CA ALA A 52 -4.39 1.65 7.63
C ALA A 52 -5.73 1.68 6.87
N ILE A 53 -6.82 1.99 7.60
CA ILE A 53 -8.18 2.07 7.06
C ILE A 53 -8.35 3.18 6.00
N ALA A 54 -7.51 4.22 6.00
CA ALA A 54 -7.57 5.28 4.99
C ALA A 54 -7.30 4.73 3.58
N GLY A 55 -6.40 3.75 3.46
CA GLY A 55 -6.16 3.06 2.19
C GLY A 55 -7.37 2.28 1.69
N VAL A 56 -8.10 1.62 2.60
CA VAL A 56 -9.33 0.90 2.28
C VAL A 56 -10.41 1.87 1.80
N PHE A 57 -10.62 2.98 2.51
CA PHE A 57 -11.57 4.01 2.08
C PHE A 57 -11.20 4.61 0.72
N THR A 58 -9.91 4.86 0.49
CA THR A 58 -9.42 5.38 -0.80
C THR A 58 -9.74 4.40 -1.94
N ALA A 59 -9.58 3.10 -1.73
CA ALA A 59 -9.94 2.09 -2.72
C ALA A 59 -11.46 2.01 -2.95
N ILE A 60 -12.27 2.01 -1.88
CA ILE A 60 -13.73 1.95 -1.99
C ILE A 60 -14.28 3.18 -2.72
N VAL A 61 -13.91 4.38 -2.26
CA VAL A 61 -14.40 5.64 -2.84
C VAL A 61 -13.84 5.81 -4.25
N GLY A 62 -12.56 5.51 -4.45
CA GLY A 62 -11.91 5.53 -5.75
C GLY A 62 -12.61 4.63 -6.76
N ALA A 63 -12.86 3.36 -6.41
CA ALA A 63 -13.59 2.44 -7.27
C ALA A 63 -15.01 2.94 -7.57
N LEU A 64 -15.81 3.25 -6.55
CA LEU A 64 -17.21 3.65 -6.73
C LEU A 64 -17.38 4.91 -7.59
N LEU A 65 -16.56 5.95 -7.36
CA LEU A 65 -16.69 7.20 -8.11
C LEU A 65 -16.16 7.05 -9.54
N THR A 66 -15.03 6.38 -9.71
CA THR A 66 -14.38 6.31 -11.03
C THR A 66 -15.05 5.31 -11.96
N THR A 67 -15.76 4.29 -11.48
CA THR A 67 -16.54 3.39 -12.35
C THR A 67 -17.54 4.15 -13.24
N PHE A 68 -18.11 5.28 -12.75
CA PHE A 68 -19.08 6.06 -13.52
C PHE A 68 -18.45 7.17 -14.39
N ILE A 69 -17.22 7.59 -14.06
CA ILE A 69 -16.57 8.76 -14.68
C ILE A 69 -15.45 8.34 -15.65
N SER A 70 -14.80 7.19 -15.39
CA SER A 70 -13.64 6.70 -16.12
C SER A 70 -14.05 5.95 -17.38
N ASN A 71 -13.32 6.19 -18.47
CA ASN A 71 -13.47 5.45 -19.73
C ASN A 71 -12.46 4.27 -19.84
N SER A 72 -12.06 3.70 -18.70
CA SER A 72 -11.05 2.63 -18.62
C SER A 72 -11.62 1.41 -17.90
N GLU A 73 -11.99 0.40 -18.68
CA GLU A 73 -12.79 -0.76 -18.27
C GLU A 73 -12.03 -1.75 -17.37
N LEU A 74 -10.71 -1.80 -17.48
CA LEU A 74 -9.85 -2.76 -16.74
C LEU A 74 -9.03 -2.12 -15.61
N THR A 75 -9.11 -0.79 -15.45
CA THR A 75 -8.28 -0.08 -14.48
C THR A 75 -8.89 -0.11 -13.08
N ILE A 76 -8.09 -0.52 -12.10
CA ILE A 76 -8.44 -0.47 -10.68
C ILE A 76 -7.93 0.86 -10.10
N LYS A 77 -8.74 1.49 -9.24
CA LYS A 77 -8.38 2.74 -8.55
C LYS A 77 -8.24 2.50 -7.05
N GLY A 78 -7.18 3.02 -6.46
CA GLY A 78 -6.88 2.90 -5.04
C GLY A 78 -5.56 3.59 -4.69
N PRO A 79 -5.06 3.39 -3.47
CA PRO A 79 -3.76 3.92 -3.06
C PRO A 79 -2.65 3.46 -4.00
N ALA A 80 -1.90 4.40 -4.58
CA ALA A 80 -0.80 4.08 -5.48
C ALA A 80 0.52 4.05 -4.70
N ALA A 81 1.28 2.96 -4.84
CA ALA A 81 2.61 2.83 -4.21
C ALA A 81 3.55 3.98 -4.61
N GLY A 82 3.40 4.50 -5.83
CA GLY A 82 4.15 5.66 -6.32
C GLY A 82 3.95 6.95 -5.52
N LEU A 83 2.83 7.08 -4.81
CA LEU A 83 2.51 8.27 -4.02
C LEU A 83 2.97 8.17 -2.57
N ILE A 84 3.44 7.00 -2.11
CA ILE A 84 3.87 6.80 -0.71
C ILE A 84 4.89 7.85 -0.30
N VAL A 85 5.95 8.04 -1.11
CA VAL A 85 7.04 8.96 -0.78
C VAL A 85 6.54 10.41 -0.67
N ILE A 86 5.65 10.81 -1.57
CA ILE A 86 5.07 12.16 -1.60
C ILE A 86 4.19 12.36 -0.36
N VAL A 87 3.32 11.39 -0.06
CA VAL A 87 2.40 11.47 1.07
C VAL A 87 3.13 11.45 2.41
N VAL A 88 4.14 10.58 2.57
CA VAL A 88 4.99 10.59 3.78
C VAL A 88 5.71 11.93 3.91
N GLY A 89 6.33 12.42 2.83
CA GLY A 89 7.02 13.72 2.85
C GLY A 89 6.08 14.84 3.29
N ALA A 90 4.84 14.86 2.76
CA ALA A 90 3.84 15.85 3.13
C ALA A 90 3.47 15.79 4.62
N VAL A 91 3.19 14.60 5.19
CA VAL A 91 2.85 14.51 6.62
C VAL A 91 4.05 14.82 7.52
N THR A 92 5.27 14.43 7.12
CA THR A 92 6.49 14.75 7.87
C THR A 92 6.68 16.27 7.96
N GLU A 93 6.44 17.01 6.88
CA GLU A 93 6.52 18.48 6.88
C GLU A 93 5.47 19.12 7.82
N PHE A 94 4.34 18.46 8.05
CA PHE A 94 3.31 18.88 9.03
C PHE A 94 3.56 18.38 10.46
N GLY A 95 4.72 17.79 10.75
CA GLY A 95 5.11 17.38 12.10
C GLY A 95 4.73 15.94 12.46
N PHE A 96 4.57 15.06 11.47
CA PHE A 96 4.39 13.62 11.73
C PHE A 96 5.62 13.02 12.43
N THR A 97 5.38 12.36 13.55
CA THR A 97 6.37 11.79 14.47
C THR A 97 6.51 10.27 14.36
N GLY A 98 5.65 9.62 13.56
CA GLY A 98 5.65 8.16 13.40
C GLY A 98 5.26 7.42 14.68
N GLY A 99 4.30 7.95 15.42
CA GLY A 99 3.66 7.34 16.59
C GLY A 99 4.21 7.79 17.95
N GLN A 100 5.09 8.80 18.02
CA GLN A 100 5.55 9.33 19.31
C GLN A 100 4.49 10.24 19.95
N ASP A 101 3.87 11.08 19.12
CA ASP A 101 2.75 11.93 19.51
C ASP A 101 1.55 11.63 18.59
N PRO A 102 0.62 10.77 19.04
CA PRO A 102 -0.58 10.43 18.27
C PRO A 102 -1.46 11.65 17.94
N ALA A 103 -1.42 12.71 18.76
CA ALA A 103 -2.19 13.92 18.51
C ALA A 103 -1.56 14.75 17.40
N ALA A 104 -0.24 14.93 17.40
CA ALA A 104 0.51 15.58 16.34
C ALA A 104 0.37 14.81 15.01
N ASP A 105 0.51 13.49 15.03
CA ASP A 105 0.35 12.64 13.86
C ASP A 105 -1.05 12.75 13.25
N PHE A 106 -2.08 12.78 14.11
CA PHE A 106 -3.45 12.95 13.66
C PHE A 106 -3.70 14.32 13.04
N GLN A 107 -3.09 15.38 13.60
CA GLN A 107 -3.14 16.72 13.03
C GLN A 107 -2.42 16.80 11.68
N ALA A 108 -1.20 16.25 11.58
CA ALA A 108 -0.42 16.19 10.35
C ALA A 108 -1.18 15.43 9.25
N TYR A 109 -1.82 14.31 9.59
CA TYR A 109 -2.69 13.55 8.69
C TYR A 109 -3.85 14.40 8.16
N ARG A 110 -4.56 15.14 9.03
CA ARG A 110 -5.67 16.02 8.63
C ARG A 110 -5.22 17.15 7.70
N MET A 111 -4.05 17.72 7.95
CA MET A 111 -3.43 18.73 7.11
C MET A 111 -3.05 18.17 5.73
N ALA A 112 -2.45 16.98 5.68
CA ALA A 112 -2.12 16.30 4.43
C ALA A 112 -3.38 15.93 3.61
N LEU A 113 -4.49 15.56 4.26
CA LEU A 113 -5.77 15.37 3.58
C LEU A 113 -6.25 16.66 2.89
N ALA A 114 -6.08 17.83 3.52
CA ALA A 114 -6.46 19.10 2.91
C ALA A 114 -5.61 19.42 1.67
N VAL A 115 -4.31 19.15 1.72
CA VAL A 115 -3.42 19.23 0.55
C VAL A 115 -3.87 18.26 -0.54
N GLY A 116 -4.25 17.04 -0.17
CA GLY A 116 -4.81 16.04 -1.12
C GLY A 116 -6.08 16.52 -1.82
N VAL A 117 -7.00 17.17 -1.09
CA VAL A 117 -8.21 17.77 -1.67
C VAL A 117 -7.84 18.91 -2.63
N ALA A 118 -6.92 19.80 -2.24
CA ALA A 118 -6.46 20.88 -3.11
C ALA A 118 -5.76 20.36 -4.38
N ALA A 119 -4.89 19.36 -4.24
CA ALA A 119 -4.24 18.68 -5.37
C ALA A 119 -5.27 18.04 -6.30
N GLY A 120 -6.31 17.38 -5.76
CA GLY A 120 -7.42 16.84 -6.54
C GLY A 120 -8.19 17.90 -7.32
N ALA A 121 -8.47 19.06 -6.70
CA ALA A 121 -9.10 20.19 -7.38
C ALA A 121 -8.22 20.73 -8.53
N ILE A 122 -6.91 20.87 -8.31
CA ILE A 122 -5.95 21.27 -9.34
C ILE A 122 -5.89 20.24 -10.47
N GLN A 123 -5.89 18.94 -10.15
CA GLN A 123 -5.93 17.87 -11.14
C GLN A 123 -7.20 17.91 -12.00
N ILE A 124 -8.36 18.23 -11.42
CA ILE A 124 -9.60 18.44 -12.17
C ILE A 124 -9.44 19.63 -13.13
N LEU A 125 -8.87 20.75 -12.68
CA LEU A 125 -8.59 21.91 -13.54
C LEU A 125 -7.67 21.54 -14.71
N PHE A 126 -6.58 20.81 -14.46
CA PHE A 126 -5.70 20.31 -15.51
C PHE A 126 -6.41 19.36 -16.48
N GLY A 127 -7.33 18.52 -15.99
CA GLY A 127 -8.19 17.68 -16.82
C GLY A 127 -9.09 18.50 -17.74
N LEU A 128 -9.70 19.58 -17.23
CA LEU A 128 -10.54 20.48 -18.01
C LEU A 128 -9.76 21.22 -19.10
N PHE A 129 -8.52 21.64 -18.81
CA PHE A 129 -7.62 22.25 -19.79
C PHE A 129 -6.96 21.24 -20.74
N ARG A 130 -7.27 19.94 -20.60
CA ARG A 130 -6.63 18.85 -21.34
C ARG A 130 -5.09 18.86 -21.24
N ALA A 131 -4.58 19.39 -20.12
CA ALA A 131 -3.15 19.44 -19.82
C ALA A 131 -2.54 18.05 -19.58
N GLY A 132 -3.35 16.99 -19.54
CA GLY A 132 -2.87 15.61 -19.47
C GLY A 132 -1.94 15.21 -20.62
N ALA A 133 -2.07 15.85 -21.80
CA ALA A 133 -1.14 15.65 -22.92
C ALA A 133 0.30 16.09 -22.59
N LEU A 134 0.50 16.94 -21.58
CA LEU A 134 1.84 17.31 -21.10
C LEU A 134 2.57 16.13 -20.45
N GLY A 135 1.82 15.11 -19.98
CA GLY A 135 2.38 13.87 -19.44
C GLY A 135 3.23 13.10 -20.46
N ASP A 136 2.86 13.17 -21.74
CA ASP A 136 3.55 12.46 -22.83
C ASP A 136 4.95 13.03 -23.11
N PHE A 137 5.26 14.23 -22.60
CA PHE A 137 6.57 14.88 -22.77
C PHE A 137 7.59 14.46 -21.71
N PHE A 138 7.21 13.71 -20.68
CA PHE A 138 8.16 13.21 -19.69
C PHE A 138 9.04 12.11 -20.32
N PRO A 139 10.37 12.26 -20.31
CA PRO A 139 11.26 11.22 -20.80
C PRO A 139 11.01 9.91 -20.06
N THR A 140 10.90 8.80 -20.79
CA THR A 140 10.71 7.48 -20.19
C THR A 140 11.83 7.16 -19.20
N SER A 141 13.06 7.58 -19.48
CA SER A 141 14.21 7.44 -18.57
C SER A 141 13.98 8.13 -17.21
N ALA A 142 13.37 9.31 -17.19
CA ALA A 142 13.03 10.02 -15.95
C ALA A 142 11.97 9.27 -15.15
N VAL A 143 10.93 8.73 -15.82
CA VAL A 143 9.89 7.93 -15.17
C VAL A 143 10.46 6.65 -14.57
N HIS A 144 11.33 5.93 -15.29
CA HIS A 144 12.00 4.74 -14.76
C HIS A 144 12.91 5.08 -13.56
N GLY A 145 13.65 6.20 -13.63
CA GLY A 145 14.48 6.68 -12.52
C GLY A 145 13.64 7.00 -11.28
N MET A 146 12.51 7.68 -11.45
CA MET A 146 11.56 7.96 -10.37
C MET A 146 10.98 6.68 -9.76
N LEU A 147 10.52 5.73 -10.57
CA LEU A 147 9.99 4.44 -10.09
C LEU A 147 11.05 3.61 -9.36
N ALA A 148 12.30 3.60 -9.85
CA ALA A 148 13.42 2.93 -9.20
C ALA A 148 13.72 3.57 -7.83
N ALA A 149 13.77 4.90 -7.75
CA ALA A 149 13.98 5.61 -6.49
C ALA A 149 12.88 5.33 -5.47
N ILE A 150 11.60 5.37 -5.89
CA ILE A 150 10.46 5.00 -5.05
C ILE A 150 10.60 3.55 -4.55
N GLY A 151 10.95 2.62 -5.43
CA GLY A 151 11.16 1.22 -5.07
C GLY A 151 12.25 1.05 -4.00
N VAL A 152 13.38 1.73 -4.15
CA VAL A 152 14.46 1.73 -3.14
C VAL A 152 13.98 2.31 -1.81
N ILE A 153 13.27 3.44 -1.83
CA ILE A 153 12.74 4.06 -0.60
C ILE A 153 11.77 3.12 0.11
N ILE A 154 10.88 2.45 -0.62
CA ILE A 154 9.94 1.47 -0.05
C ILE A 154 10.72 0.32 0.59
N ILE A 155 11.72 -0.26 -0.09
CA ILE A 155 12.54 -1.34 0.47
C ILE A 155 13.22 -0.88 1.76
N LEU A 156 13.85 0.31 1.75
CA LEU A 156 14.52 0.87 2.93
C LEU A 156 13.55 1.07 4.10
N LYS A 157 12.31 1.52 3.85
CA LYS A 157 11.31 1.70 4.91
C LYS A 157 10.68 0.39 5.39
N GLN A 158 10.52 -0.61 4.53
CA GLN A 158 9.85 -1.86 4.93
C GLN A 158 10.80 -2.88 5.55
N LEU A 159 12.10 -2.81 5.26
CA LEU A 159 13.08 -3.77 5.80
C LEU A 159 13.19 -3.71 7.34
N PRO A 160 13.30 -2.55 8.00
CA PRO A 160 13.23 -2.47 9.46
C PRO A 160 11.93 -3.03 10.03
N VAL A 161 10.79 -2.72 9.42
CA VAL A 161 9.47 -3.19 9.87
C VAL A 161 9.39 -4.72 9.83
N ALA A 162 9.92 -5.33 8.76
CA ALA A 162 10.01 -6.79 8.63
C ALA A 162 10.92 -7.45 9.67
N LEU A 163 11.87 -6.69 10.26
CA LEU A 163 12.76 -7.12 11.34
C LEU A 163 12.21 -6.80 12.74
N GLY A 164 10.99 -6.26 12.84
CA GLY A 164 10.40 -5.81 14.10
C GLY A 164 11.02 -4.53 14.66
N GLN A 165 11.59 -3.71 13.78
CA GLN A 165 12.21 -2.43 14.11
C GLN A 165 11.44 -1.25 13.50
N SER A 166 11.59 -0.08 14.11
CA SER A 166 10.94 1.14 13.62
C SER A 166 11.63 1.69 12.37
N ALA A 167 10.85 2.05 11.35
CA ALA A 167 11.32 2.67 10.11
C ALA A 167 11.21 4.22 10.13
N LYS A 168 11.55 4.82 11.28
CA LYS A 168 11.55 6.28 11.48
C LYS A 168 12.73 6.94 10.79
N GLY A 169 12.51 8.15 10.31
CA GLY A 169 13.52 9.00 9.69
C GLY A 169 13.44 9.07 8.17
N GLU A 170 14.31 9.90 7.61
CA GLU A 170 14.52 10.01 6.17
C GLU A 170 15.19 8.74 5.62
N PRO A 171 15.01 8.39 4.32
CA PRO A 171 15.58 7.16 3.75
C PRO A 171 17.09 6.98 3.98
N LEU A 172 17.85 8.09 3.99
CA LEU A 172 19.29 8.08 4.26
C LEU A 172 19.63 7.81 5.73
N GLU A 173 18.82 8.31 6.67
CA GLU A 173 18.98 8.05 8.10
C GLU A 173 18.70 6.58 8.40
N ILE A 174 17.62 6.04 7.84
CA ILE A 174 17.26 4.63 7.95
C ILE A 174 18.38 3.74 7.42
N LEU A 175 19.00 4.11 6.29
CA LEU A 175 20.12 3.38 5.71
C LEU A 175 21.35 3.40 6.64
N ARG A 176 21.64 4.55 7.26
CA ARG A 176 22.75 4.70 8.22
C ARG A 176 22.54 3.84 9.46
N ASP A 177 21.33 3.80 9.99
CA ASP A 177 20.99 3.07 11.21
C ASP A 177 20.69 1.58 10.96
N MET A 178 20.70 1.14 9.70
CA MET A 178 20.37 -0.22 9.32
C MET A 178 21.21 -1.30 10.02
N PRO A 179 22.54 -1.16 10.18
CA PRO A 179 23.34 -2.16 10.88
C PRO A 179 22.89 -2.36 12.33
N GLU A 180 22.54 -1.27 13.02
CA GLU A 180 22.04 -1.31 14.40
C GLU A 180 20.65 -1.96 14.46
N LYS A 181 19.76 -1.62 13.52
CA LYS A 181 18.42 -2.24 13.41
C LYS A 181 18.49 -3.75 13.14
N ILE A 182 19.47 -4.20 12.36
CA ILE A 182 19.71 -5.64 12.12
C ILE A 182 20.26 -6.30 13.39
N ALA A 183 21.19 -5.66 14.09
CA ALA A 183 21.77 -6.19 15.32
C ALA A 183 20.73 -6.36 16.44
N HIS A 184 19.77 -5.44 16.51
CA HIS A 184 18.69 -5.44 17.51
C HIS A 184 17.35 -5.95 16.96
N MET A 185 17.33 -6.67 15.83
CA MET A 185 16.08 -7.19 15.26
C MET A 185 15.30 -8.02 16.28
N ASN A 186 13.97 -7.98 16.24
CA ASN A 186 13.12 -8.88 17.03
C ASN A 186 13.07 -10.25 16.31
N PRO A 187 13.62 -11.33 16.89
CA PRO A 187 13.71 -12.62 16.21
C PRO A 187 12.37 -13.18 15.72
N TYR A 188 11.29 -13.03 16.48
CA TYR A 188 10.00 -13.64 16.12
C TYR A 188 9.32 -12.86 14.99
N ILE A 189 9.40 -11.53 15.01
CA ILE A 189 8.92 -10.71 13.90
C ILE A 189 9.78 -10.92 12.65
N ALA A 190 11.10 -10.98 12.80
CA ALA A 190 12.02 -11.27 11.71
C ALA A 190 11.72 -12.62 11.05
N VAL A 191 11.37 -13.65 11.81
CA VAL A 191 10.94 -14.95 11.27
C VAL A 191 9.68 -14.80 10.41
N ILE A 192 8.66 -14.07 10.88
CA ILE A 192 7.45 -13.81 10.08
C ILE A 192 7.82 -13.07 8.78
N GLY A 193 8.64 -12.03 8.86
CA GLY A 193 9.09 -11.25 7.71
C GLY A 193 9.87 -12.08 6.69
N ILE A 194 10.87 -12.85 7.15
CA ILE A 194 11.72 -13.70 6.31
C ILE A 194 10.90 -14.81 5.66
N VAL A 195 10.02 -15.49 6.41
CA VAL A 195 9.13 -16.52 5.85
C VAL A 195 8.21 -15.91 4.79
N SER A 196 7.67 -14.72 5.03
CA SER A 196 6.86 -13.98 4.06
C SER A 196 7.61 -13.68 2.77
N LEU A 197 8.87 -13.23 2.87
CA LEU A 197 9.74 -12.98 1.72
C LEU A 197 10.06 -14.28 0.97
N ILE A 198 10.42 -15.35 1.68
CA ILE A 198 10.67 -16.66 1.07
C ILE A 198 9.44 -17.11 0.28
N ILE A 199 8.24 -17.02 0.85
CA ILE A 199 7.00 -17.35 0.15
C ILE A 199 6.88 -16.50 -1.12
N LEU A 200 7.08 -15.18 -1.03
CA LEU A 200 6.89 -14.29 -2.17
C LEU A 200 7.88 -14.56 -3.32
N PHE A 201 9.14 -14.89 -3.01
CA PHE A 201 10.17 -15.19 -4.01
C PHE A 201 10.10 -16.62 -4.56
N LEU A 202 9.73 -17.61 -3.73
CA LEU A 202 9.72 -19.02 -4.13
C LEU A 202 8.39 -19.44 -4.77
N LEU A 203 7.29 -18.78 -4.43
CA LEU A 203 5.97 -19.12 -4.95
C LEU A 203 5.87 -19.03 -6.48
N PRO A 204 6.41 -18.01 -7.18
CA PRO A 204 6.41 -17.97 -8.65
C PRO A 204 7.10 -19.19 -9.28
N ALA A 205 8.22 -19.64 -8.71
CA ALA A 205 8.92 -20.82 -9.18
C ALA A 205 8.07 -22.10 -8.98
N LEU A 206 7.32 -22.18 -7.88
CA LEU A 206 6.44 -23.32 -7.59
C LEU A 206 5.14 -23.30 -8.41
N LYS A 207 4.60 -22.13 -8.75
CA LYS A 207 3.43 -21.96 -9.63
C LYS A 207 3.65 -22.59 -11.00
N SER A 208 4.88 -22.55 -11.52
CA SER A 208 5.22 -23.19 -12.79
C SER A 208 5.11 -24.74 -12.73
N ARG A 209 5.20 -25.32 -11.53
CA ARG A 209 5.11 -26.78 -11.32
C ARG A 209 3.74 -27.24 -10.83
N VAL A 210 3.00 -26.40 -10.10
CA VAL A 210 1.70 -26.76 -9.51
C VAL A 210 0.60 -25.80 -9.99
N LYS A 211 -0.24 -26.30 -10.90
CA LYS A 211 -1.28 -25.50 -11.59
C LYS A 211 -2.31 -24.86 -10.64
N PHE A 212 -2.61 -25.48 -9.50
CA PHE A 212 -3.51 -24.92 -8.49
C PHE A 212 -2.96 -23.65 -7.83
N LEU A 213 -1.64 -23.58 -7.60
CA LEU A 213 -1.00 -22.40 -7.00
C LEU A 213 -1.01 -21.20 -7.94
N ALA A 214 -1.13 -21.41 -9.25
CA ALA A 214 -1.21 -20.32 -10.23
C ALA A 214 -2.41 -19.39 -9.96
N MET A 215 -3.52 -19.96 -9.46
CA MET A 215 -4.76 -19.24 -9.21
C MET A 215 -4.74 -18.41 -7.92
N ILE A 216 -3.82 -18.70 -6.98
CA ILE A 216 -3.76 -18.01 -5.68
C ILE A 216 -2.72 -16.89 -5.74
N PRO A 217 -3.11 -15.63 -5.46
CA PRO A 217 -2.18 -14.52 -5.33
C PRO A 217 -1.15 -14.70 -4.22
N GLY A 218 0.09 -14.28 -4.48
CA GLY A 218 1.19 -14.37 -3.52
C GLY A 218 0.90 -13.71 -2.15
N PRO A 219 0.36 -12.48 -2.11
CA PRO A 219 0.02 -11.82 -0.85
C PRO A 219 -0.98 -12.61 0.02
N LEU A 220 -1.90 -13.37 -0.58
CA LEU A 220 -2.84 -14.20 0.19
C LEU A 220 -2.16 -15.41 0.80
N VAL A 221 -1.23 -16.04 0.09
CA VAL A 221 -0.44 -17.15 0.64
C VAL A 221 0.37 -16.67 1.84
N VAL A 222 0.97 -15.47 1.72
CA VAL A 222 1.68 -14.83 2.82
C VAL A 222 0.76 -14.62 4.03
N LEU A 223 -0.44 -14.06 3.85
CA LEU A 223 -1.39 -13.87 4.94
C LEU A 223 -1.79 -15.19 5.62
N VAL A 224 -2.07 -16.24 4.84
CA VAL A 224 -2.47 -17.56 5.35
C VAL A 224 -1.39 -18.19 6.22
N VAL A 225 -0.11 -17.87 5.99
CA VAL A 225 1.01 -18.37 6.81
C VAL A 225 1.35 -17.40 7.96
N ALA A 226 1.39 -16.10 7.69
CA ALA A 226 1.77 -15.09 8.65
C ALA A 226 0.76 -14.95 9.80
N VAL A 227 -0.55 -15.08 9.54
CA VAL A 227 -1.58 -14.98 10.58
C VAL A 227 -1.47 -16.10 11.62
N PRO A 228 -1.40 -17.40 11.24
CA PRO A 228 -1.15 -18.48 12.20
C PRO A 228 0.19 -18.34 12.94
N LEU A 229 1.26 -17.90 12.27
CA LEU A 229 2.54 -17.64 12.95
C LEU A 229 2.41 -16.53 14.00
N GLY A 230 1.71 -15.46 13.68
CA GLY A 230 1.42 -14.38 14.63
C GLY A 230 0.56 -14.83 15.81
N MET A 231 -0.40 -15.73 15.58
CA MET A 231 -1.18 -16.36 16.66
C MET A 231 -0.33 -17.30 17.52
N TYR A 232 0.57 -18.07 16.89
CA TYR A 232 1.48 -18.98 17.59
C TYR A 232 2.45 -18.21 18.50
N PHE A 233 2.95 -17.06 18.05
CA PHE A 233 3.78 -16.16 18.86
C PHE A 233 2.96 -15.24 19.79
N ASN A 234 1.65 -15.45 19.90
CA ASN A 234 0.73 -14.69 20.76
C ASN A 234 0.87 -13.16 20.64
N LEU A 235 0.94 -12.62 19.42
CA LEU A 235 1.10 -11.17 19.17
C LEU A 235 -0.06 -10.29 19.68
N LYS A 236 -1.18 -10.87 20.09
CA LYS A 236 -2.32 -10.12 20.62
C LYS A 236 -2.12 -9.67 22.06
N GLU A 237 -1.34 -10.42 22.83
CA GLU A 237 -1.12 -10.11 24.24
C GLU A 237 0.28 -9.52 24.38
N ALA A 238 0.38 -8.38 25.07
CA ALA A 238 1.67 -7.77 25.37
C ALA A 238 2.45 -8.67 26.34
N HIS A 239 3.58 -9.20 25.90
CA HIS A 239 4.43 -10.06 26.71
C HIS A 239 5.90 -9.93 26.32
N ASN A 240 6.78 -10.19 27.28
CA ASN A 240 8.22 -10.24 27.04
C ASN A 240 8.66 -11.70 26.87
N TYR A 241 9.63 -11.92 25.99
CA TYR A 241 10.28 -13.21 25.84
C TYR A 241 11.80 -13.01 25.79
N THR A 242 12.53 -14.00 26.31
CA THR A 242 13.99 -13.98 26.30
C THR A 242 14.51 -14.83 25.15
N PHE A 243 15.35 -14.25 24.30
CA PHE A 243 16.03 -14.99 23.23
C PHE A 243 17.52 -14.64 23.24
N GLN A 244 18.36 -15.67 23.32
CA GLN A 244 19.82 -15.53 23.43
C GLN A 244 20.27 -14.57 24.57
N GLY A 245 19.53 -14.55 25.69
CA GLY A 245 19.85 -13.69 26.84
C GLY A 245 19.40 -12.24 26.73
N HIS A 246 18.75 -11.84 25.62
CA HIS A 246 18.13 -10.53 25.45
C HIS A 246 16.62 -10.62 25.64
N GLU A 247 16.03 -9.64 26.33
CA GLU A 247 14.57 -9.50 26.44
C GLU A 247 14.02 -8.73 25.25
N TYR A 248 12.96 -9.27 24.66
CA TYR A 248 12.24 -8.66 23.55
C TYR A 248 10.77 -8.56 23.91
N GLU A 249 10.15 -7.44 23.53
CA GLU A 249 8.73 -7.21 23.69
C GLU A 249 7.96 -7.67 22.45
N LEU A 250 6.85 -8.37 22.66
CA LEU A 250 5.85 -8.71 21.65
C LEU A 250 4.51 -8.16 22.09
N GLY A 251 3.70 -7.73 21.12
CA GLY A 251 2.37 -7.23 21.38
C GLY A 251 1.72 -6.62 20.14
N GLU A 252 0.59 -5.96 20.37
CA GLU A 252 -0.25 -5.41 19.32
C GLU A 252 0.43 -4.32 18.47
N GLN A 253 1.55 -3.77 18.92
CA GLN A 253 2.36 -2.80 18.16
C GLN A 253 2.89 -3.32 16.81
N PHE A 254 3.00 -4.63 16.65
CA PHE A 254 3.37 -5.26 15.38
C PHE A 254 2.16 -5.63 14.52
N LEU A 255 0.94 -5.44 15.03
CA LEU A 255 -0.30 -5.69 14.32
C LEU A 255 -0.83 -4.39 13.68
N VAL A 256 -1.56 -4.55 12.59
CA VAL A 256 -2.25 -3.43 11.95
C VAL A 256 -3.48 -3.07 12.77
N ASN A 257 -3.46 -1.91 13.41
CA ASN A 257 -4.61 -1.42 14.16
C ASN A 257 -5.72 -0.96 13.20
N VAL A 258 -6.85 -1.66 13.23
CA VAL A 258 -8.06 -1.30 12.50
C VAL A 258 -9.18 -1.05 13.51
N PRO A 259 -9.80 0.13 13.51
CA PRO A 259 -10.85 0.45 14.47
C PRO A 259 -12.07 -0.46 14.26
N TYR A 260 -12.61 -1.00 15.35
CA TYR A 260 -13.82 -1.84 15.33
C TYR A 260 -15.00 -1.17 14.60
N ASN A 261 -15.13 0.16 14.73
CA ASN A 261 -16.09 0.94 13.98
C ASN A 261 -15.37 1.75 12.89
N MET A 262 -15.36 1.24 11.66
CA MET A 262 -14.71 1.90 10.53
C MET A 262 -15.25 3.32 10.29
N PHE A 263 -16.54 3.56 10.53
CA PHE A 263 -17.15 4.88 10.35
C PHE A 263 -16.63 5.94 11.34
N LYS A 264 -16.13 5.55 12.51
CA LYS A 264 -15.47 6.48 13.45
C LYS A 264 -14.06 6.88 12.99
N ALA A 265 -13.50 6.16 12.01
CA ALA A 265 -12.20 6.47 11.43
C ALA A 265 -12.28 7.49 10.29
N ILE A 266 -13.50 7.87 9.87
CA ILE A 266 -13.68 8.94 8.88
C ILE A 266 -13.16 10.24 9.49
N THR A 267 -12.16 10.80 8.82
CA THR A 267 -11.46 11.99 9.27
C THR A 267 -11.63 13.08 8.23
N PHE A 268 -11.90 14.30 8.68
CA PHE A 268 -12.08 15.46 7.81
C PHE A 268 -10.77 16.26 7.67
N PRO A 269 -10.52 16.82 6.47
CA PRO A 269 -9.34 17.63 6.21
C PRO A 269 -9.29 18.90 7.07
N ASP A 270 -8.09 19.32 7.42
CA ASP A 270 -7.83 20.62 8.06
C ASP A 270 -7.21 21.59 7.07
N PHE A 271 -8.04 22.49 6.52
CA PHE A 271 -7.64 23.48 5.53
C PHE A 271 -6.74 24.59 6.06
N SER A 272 -6.42 24.62 7.36
CA SER A 272 -5.38 25.51 7.88
C SER A 272 -4.00 25.25 7.23
N ALA A 273 -3.76 24.02 6.77
CA ALA A 273 -2.55 23.66 6.01
C ALA A 273 -2.34 24.52 4.75
N LEU A 274 -3.41 24.94 4.06
CA LEU A 274 -3.28 25.74 2.84
C LEU A 274 -2.84 27.19 3.11
N LYS A 275 -2.78 27.61 4.38
CA LYS A 275 -2.27 28.93 4.78
C LYS A 275 -0.77 28.89 5.10
N THR A 276 -0.17 27.72 5.22
CA THR A 276 1.24 27.56 5.55
C THR A 276 2.07 27.38 4.29
N VAL A 277 3.36 27.75 4.36
CA VAL A 277 4.31 27.52 3.25
C VAL A 277 4.46 26.03 2.96
N ALA A 278 4.44 25.20 4.02
CA ALA A 278 4.49 23.75 3.92
C ALA A 278 3.36 23.16 3.04
N GLY A 279 2.16 23.74 3.06
CA GLY A 279 1.04 23.25 2.24
C GLY A 279 1.15 23.53 0.75
N TRP A 280 2.01 24.45 0.33
CA TRP A 280 2.25 24.80 -1.08
C TRP A 280 3.60 24.31 -1.61
N LYS A 281 4.46 23.80 -0.73
CA LYS A 281 5.74 23.17 -1.05
C LYS A 281 5.51 21.75 -1.55
#